data_AF-A0A537WC36-F1
#
_entry.id   AF-A0A537WC36-F1
#
_cell.length_a   1.000
_cell.length_b   1.000
_cell.length_c   1.000
_cell.angle_alpha   90.00
_cell.angle_beta   90.00
_cell.angle_gamma   90.00
#
_symmetry.space_group_name_H-M   'P 1'
#
loop_
_entity.id
_entity.type
_entity.pdbx_description
1 polymer ?
#
loop_
_entity_poly.entity_id
_entity_poly.type
_entity_poly.pdbx_seq_one_letter_code
_entity_poly.pdbx_strand_id
1 'polypeptide(L)'
;MGSIAMDKLGDIALGYSISNGTTIFPGINYTGRQAGDPAGTMPQPETTLIAGLSSQTFNGSRWGDYSSMTVDPVDDCRFWYTTQYMAAGGFWATRIGAFRFSACDVPITASGTTINATEGASFSAAAPLAGRSRSTGPTRTPRKGRTRSPSRSATSIRRPTRPPPPRWHMSPMQY
;
A
#
# COMPACT_ATOMS: atom_id res chain seq x y z
N MET A 1 14.10 -20.62 -1.57
CA MET A 1 12.63 -20.68 -1.71
C MET A 1 12.11 -19.28 -1.89
N GLY A 2 11.10 -19.09 -2.74
CA GLY A 2 10.57 -17.77 -3.08
C GLY A 2 9.09 -17.61 -2.71
N SER A 3 8.66 -16.38 -2.52
CA SER A 3 7.25 -16.03 -2.43
C SER A 3 7.04 -14.64 -3.03
N ILE A 4 5.90 -14.43 -3.69
CA ILE A 4 5.63 -13.26 -4.51
C ILE A 4 4.21 -12.77 -4.25
N ALA A 5 4.00 -11.46 -4.27
CA ALA A 5 2.69 -10.85 -4.19
C ALA A 5 2.66 -9.56 -5.02
N MET A 6 1.45 -9.10 -5.35
CA MET A 6 1.21 -7.87 -6.10
C MET A 6 0.26 -6.98 -5.30
N ASP A 7 0.58 -5.69 -5.19
CA ASP A 7 -0.28 -4.70 -4.54
C ASP A 7 -1.36 -4.12 -5.47
N LYS A 8 -2.20 -3.22 -4.94
CA LYS A 8 -3.29 -2.60 -5.71
C LYS A 8 -2.85 -1.77 -6.91
N LEU A 9 -1.61 -1.29 -6.92
CA LEU A 9 -1.06 -0.47 -8.00
C LEU A 9 -0.44 -1.34 -9.10
N GLY A 10 -0.37 -2.65 -8.89
CA GLY A 10 0.26 -3.59 -9.81
C GLY A 10 1.76 -3.72 -9.59
N ASP A 11 2.29 -3.18 -8.49
CA ASP A 11 3.68 -3.36 -8.11
C ASP A 11 3.83 -4.77 -7.50
N ILE A 12 4.91 -5.46 -7.87
CA ILE A 12 5.16 -6.85 -7.47
C ILE A 12 6.40 -6.87 -6.59
N ALA A 13 6.26 -7.48 -5.41
CA ALA A 13 7.38 -7.83 -4.55
C ALA A 13 7.70 -9.32 -4.67
N LEU A 14 8.98 -9.65 -4.71
CA LEU A 14 9.49 -11.02 -4.69
C LEU A 14 10.50 -11.15 -3.55
N GLY A 15 10.23 -12.07 -2.63
CA GLY A 15 11.12 -12.44 -1.55
C GLY A 15 11.67 -13.83 -1.81
N TYR A 16 12.93 -14.07 -1.48
CA TYR A 16 13.54 -15.37 -1.69
C TYR A 16 14.70 -15.66 -0.73
N SER A 17 15.00 -16.94 -0.56
CA SER A 17 16.20 -17.40 0.17
C SER A 17 17.43 -17.22 -0.71
N ILE A 18 18.47 -16.60 -0.18
CA ILE A 18 19.78 -16.45 -0.84
C ILE A 18 20.82 -17.35 -0.18
N SER A 19 21.64 -18.04 -0.97
CA SER A 19 22.82 -18.79 -0.53
C SER A 19 23.70 -19.02 -1.76
N ASN A 20 25.02 -19.07 -1.58
CA ASN A 20 25.95 -19.43 -2.65
C ASN A 20 26.78 -20.69 -2.34
N GLY A 21 26.44 -21.39 -1.25
CA GLY A 21 27.14 -22.61 -0.80
C GLY A 21 28.57 -22.38 -0.30
N THR A 22 29.07 -21.14 -0.25
CA THR A 22 30.44 -20.81 0.15
C THR A 22 30.45 -19.69 1.19
N THR A 23 30.38 -18.44 0.76
CA THR A 23 30.52 -17.24 1.62
C THR A 23 29.20 -16.60 2.02
N ILE A 24 28.10 -16.95 1.35
CA ILE A 24 26.76 -16.46 1.64
C ILE A 24 25.97 -17.61 2.24
N PHE A 25 25.75 -17.53 3.55
CA PHE A 25 24.89 -18.44 4.28
C PHE A 25 23.41 -18.19 3.98
N PRO A 26 22.53 -19.20 4.12
CA PRO A 26 21.11 -19.05 3.82
C PRO A 26 20.47 -17.87 4.57
N GLY A 27 20.16 -16.82 3.82
CA GLY A 27 19.56 -15.58 4.30
C GLY A 27 18.30 -15.24 3.53
N ILE A 28 17.84 -14.00 3.70
CA ILE A 28 16.58 -13.50 3.14
C ILE A 28 16.87 -12.26 2.31
N ASN A 29 16.59 -12.35 1.02
CA ASN A 29 16.59 -11.21 0.12
C ASN A 29 15.19 -10.95 -0.41
N TYR A 30 14.99 -9.72 -0.87
CA TYR A 30 13.81 -9.33 -1.62
C TYR A 30 14.17 -8.34 -2.72
N THR A 31 13.34 -8.31 -3.74
CA THR A 31 13.39 -7.37 -4.87
C THR A 31 11.95 -7.05 -5.28
N GLY A 32 11.80 -6.20 -6.28
CA GLY A 32 10.51 -5.75 -6.75
C GLY A 32 10.52 -5.29 -8.20
N ARG A 33 9.32 -5.04 -8.69
CA ARG A 33 9.06 -4.28 -9.90
C ARG A 33 7.80 -3.46 -9.72
N GLN A 34 7.77 -2.29 -10.31
CA GLN A 34 6.59 -1.45 -10.42
C GLN A 34 5.76 -1.86 -11.63
N ALA A 35 4.48 -1.48 -11.65
CA ALA A 35 3.56 -1.82 -12.74
C ALA A 35 4.08 -1.39 -14.13
N GLY A 36 4.78 -0.25 -14.20
CA GLY A 36 5.35 0.31 -15.43
C GLY A 36 6.69 -0.27 -15.86
N ASP A 37 7.31 -1.14 -15.06
CA ASP A 37 8.61 -1.71 -15.41
C ASP A 37 8.52 -2.68 -16.60
N PRO A 38 9.56 -2.81 -17.44
CA PRO A 38 9.57 -3.76 -18.55
C PRO A 38 9.16 -5.18 -18.13
N ALA A 39 8.44 -5.88 -19.01
CA ALA A 39 8.05 -7.26 -18.74
C ALA A 39 9.27 -8.17 -18.61
N GLY A 40 9.22 -9.12 -17.68
CA GLY A 40 10.31 -10.08 -17.46
C GLY A 40 11.50 -9.55 -16.64
N THR A 41 11.41 -8.34 -16.08
CA THR A 41 12.47 -7.76 -15.24
C THR A 41 11.99 -7.48 -13.82
N MET A 42 12.94 -7.46 -12.87
CA MET A 42 12.78 -7.04 -11.47
C MET A 42 13.82 -5.96 -11.16
N PRO A 43 13.61 -4.71 -11.62
CA PRO A 43 14.69 -3.72 -11.64
C PRO A 43 14.95 -3.07 -10.28
N GLN A 44 14.09 -3.29 -9.29
CA GLN A 44 14.35 -2.80 -7.94
C GLN A 44 15.54 -3.57 -7.35
N PRO A 45 16.46 -2.89 -6.64
CA PRO A 45 17.67 -3.53 -6.15
C PRO A 45 17.35 -4.69 -5.21
N GLU A 46 18.10 -5.79 -5.35
CA GLU A 46 18.06 -6.86 -4.37
C GLU A 46 18.53 -6.33 -3.03
N THR A 47 17.68 -6.47 -2.01
CA THR A 47 17.94 -5.97 -0.67
C THR A 47 17.91 -7.12 0.33
N THR A 48 18.90 -7.15 1.22
CA THR A 48 18.98 -8.15 2.29
C THR A 48 18.07 -7.74 3.44
N LEU A 49 17.04 -8.54 3.72
CA LEU A 49 16.22 -8.38 4.93
C LEU A 49 16.96 -8.94 6.16
N ILE A 50 17.58 -10.12 6.01
CA ILE A 50 18.40 -10.76 7.04
C ILE A 50 19.52 -11.55 6.36
N ALA A 51 20.76 -11.33 6.78
CA ALA A 51 21.88 -12.18 6.42
C ALA A 51 21.87 -13.46 7.28
N GLY A 52 22.11 -14.62 6.65
CA GLY A 52 22.36 -15.86 7.37
C GLY A 52 23.72 -15.83 8.09
N LEU A 53 23.85 -16.58 9.18
CA LEU A 53 25.07 -16.63 10.00
C LEU A 53 25.78 -17.98 10.00
N SER A 54 25.15 -19.04 9.47
CA SER A 54 25.77 -20.35 9.36
C SER A 54 25.12 -21.22 8.28
N SER A 55 25.72 -22.37 8.00
CA SER A 55 25.08 -23.43 7.21
C SER A 55 24.16 -24.28 8.08
N GLN A 56 23.21 -24.95 7.46
CA GLN A 56 22.40 -25.97 8.11
C GLN A 56 23.28 -27.17 8.48
N THR A 57 23.41 -27.45 9.77
CA THR A 57 24.21 -28.58 10.27
C THR A 57 23.40 -29.55 11.11
N PHE A 58 22.20 -29.15 11.56
CA PHE A 58 21.29 -30.08 12.22
C PHE A 58 20.73 -31.11 11.25
N ASN A 59 20.43 -32.31 11.76
CA ASN A 59 20.10 -33.48 10.96
C ASN A 59 18.68 -33.47 10.35
N GLY A 60 18.12 -32.30 10.04
CA GLY A 60 16.84 -32.13 9.36
C GLY A 60 17.05 -31.62 7.95
N SER A 61 16.54 -32.33 6.94
CA SER A 61 16.69 -31.97 5.52
C SER A 61 15.60 -31.01 5.00
N ARG A 62 14.79 -30.44 5.88
CA ARG A 62 13.66 -29.58 5.50
C ARG A 62 14.05 -28.10 5.46
N TRP A 63 13.74 -27.46 4.35
CA TRP A 63 13.87 -26.03 4.12
C TRP A 63 12.70 -25.58 3.25
N GLY A 64 12.13 -24.41 3.51
CA GLY A 64 11.14 -23.80 2.62
C GLY A 64 9.69 -23.81 3.08
N ASP A 65 9.32 -24.66 4.03
CA ASP A 65 7.94 -24.81 4.50
C ASP A 65 7.35 -23.49 5.05
N TYR A 66 8.22 -22.64 5.60
CA TYR A 66 7.89 -21.28 6.03
C TYR A 66 8.45 -20.27 5.04
N SER A 67 7.66 -19.93 4.02
CA SER A 67 7.95 -18.88 3.04
C SER A 67 6.64 -18.36 2.46
N SER A 68 6.19 -17.18 2.91
CA SER A 68 4.93 -16.58 2.47
C SER A 68 5.04 -15.07 2.41
N MET A 69 4.61 -14.50 1.28
CA MET A 69 4.44 -13.08 1.05
C MET A 69 2.95 -12.78 0.91
N THR A 70 2.50 -11.75 1.64
CA THR A 70 1.10 -11.31 1.63
C THR A 70 1.06 -9.79 1.59
N VAL A 71 -0.02 -9.23 1.05
CA VAL A 71 -0.28 -7.78 1.07
C VAL A 71 -1.20 -7.46 2.25
N ASP A 72 -0.92 -6.37 2.95
CA ASP A 72 -1.72 -5.85 4.03
C ASP A 72 -3.11 -5.42 3.50
N PRO A 73 -4.21 -6.03 3.96
CA PRO A 73 -5.55 -5.75 3.42
C PRO A 73 -6.08 -4.35 3.81
N VAL A 74 -5.43 -3.63 4.73
CA VAL A 74 -5.88 -2.30 5.17
C VAL A 74 -5.47 -1.23 4.16
N ASP A 75 -4.22 -1.29 3.68
CA ASP A 75 -3.69 -0.31 2.72
C ASP A 75 -3.51 -0.84 1.30
N ASP A 76 -3.50 -2.17 1.14
CA ASP A 76 -3.26 -2.90 -0.10
C ASP A 76 -1.98 -2.43 -0.81
N CYS A 77 -0.97 -2.09 -0.01
CA CYS A 77 0.32 -1.49 -0.40
C CYS A 77 1.52 -2.11 0.34
N ARG A 78 1.33 -2.54 1.59
CA ARG A 78 2.41 -3.09 2.41
C ARG A 78 2.54 -4.59 2.22
N PHE A 79 3.74 -5.03 1.90
CA PHE A 79 4.08 -6.43 1.82
C PHE A 79 4.59 -6.93 3.17
N TRP A 80 4.02 -8.03 3.64
CA TRP A 80 4.49 -8.81 4.78
C TRP A 80 5.14 -10.08 4.27
N TYR A 81 6.44 -10.24 4.53
CA TYR A 81 7.20 -11.42 4.11
C TYR A 81 7.68 -12.21 5.33
N THR A 82 7.23 -13.46 5.43
CA THR A 82 7.68 -14.42 6.44
C THR A 82 8.51 -15.50 5.77
N THR A 83 9.76 -15.70 6.19
CA THR A 83 10.58 -16.79 5.66
C THR A 83 11.68 -17.24 6.61
N GLN A 84 12.30 -18.37 6.28
CA GLN A 84 13.42 -18.96 7.02
C GLN A 84 14.76 -18.31 6.68
N TYR A 85 15.62 -18.21 7.68
CA TYR A 85 17.03 -17.90 7.55
C TYR A 85 17.85 -18.78 8.50
N MET A 86 19.15 -18.89 8.24
CA MET A 86 20.06 -19.58 9.14
C MET A 86 20.57 -18.64 10.24
N ALA A 87 20.13 -18.88 11.47
CA ALA A 87 20.70 -18.26 12.65
C ALA A 87 22.07 -18.87 12.97
N ALA A 88 22.79 -18.28 13.93
CA ALA A 88 24.01 -18.90 14.44
C ALA A 88 23.70 -20.27 15.08
N GLY A 89 24.65 -21.20 15.02
CA GLY A 89 24.52 -22.52 15.65
C GLY A 89 23.90 -23.60 14.78
N GLY A 90 23.64 -23.33 13.49
CA GLY A 90 23.35 -24.37 12.53
C GLY A 90 21.90 -24.85 12.49
N PHE A 91 20.97 -24.10 13.12
CA PHE A 91 19.52 -24.27 13.02
C PHE A 91 18.88 -23.04 12.36
N TRP A 92 17.79 -23.25 11.62
CA TRP A 92 17.04 -22.15 11.04
C TRP A 92 16.12 -21.49 12.06
N ALA A 93 15.81 -20.22 11.81
CA ALA A 93 14.77 -19.47 12.48
C ALA A 93 13.91 -18.76 11.43
N THR A 94 12.74 -18.27 11.83
CA THR A 94 11.83 -17.52 10.96
C THR A 94 11.95 -16.02 11.24
N ARG A 95 11.87 -15.21 10.19
CA ARG A 95 11.77 -13.75 10.29
C ARG A 95 10.54 -13.26 9.55
N ILE A 96 9.92 -12.22 10.10
CA ILE A 96 8.90 -11.42 9.43
C ILE A 96 9.49 -10.04 9.14
N GLY A 97 9.36 -9.58 7.89
CA GLY A 97 9.70 -8.22 7.45
C GLY A 97 8.51 -7.56 6.78
N ALA A 98 8.48 -6.22 6.85
CA ALA A 98 7.48 -5.41 6.16
C ALA A 98 8.15 -4.34 5.31
N PHE A 99 7.68 -4.16 4.08
CA PHE A 99 8.15 -3.13 3.17
C PHE A 99 7.05 -2.75 2.17
N ARG A 100 7.24 -1.64 1.46
CA ARG A 100 6.29 -1.12 0.46
C ARG A 100 7.02 -0.27 -0.57
N PHE A 101 6.43 -0.13 -1.75
CA PHE A 101 6.91 0.83 -2.74
C PHE A 101 6.53 2.25 -2.35
N SER A 102 7.43 3.21 -2.58
CA SER A 102 7.18 4.63 -2.30
C SER A 102 6.04 5.21 -3.14
N ALA A 103 5.83 4.68 -4.35
CA ALA A 103 4.74 5.08 -5.23
C ALA A 103 3.34 4.77 -4.66
N CYS A 104 3.25 3.88 -3.65
CA CYS A 104 1.99 3.59 -2.97
C CYS A 104 1.58 4.64 -1.93
N ASP A 105 2.49 5.57 -1.57
CA ASP A 105 2.12 6.79 -0.88
C ASP A 105 1.47 7.73 -1.89
N VAL A 106 0.15 7.94 -1.82
CA VAL A 106 -0.52 8.93 -2.67
C VAL A 106 0.02 10.32 -2.30
N PRO A 107 0.76 11.03 -3.16
CA PRO A 107 1.19 12.37 -2.83
C PRO A 107 -0.04 13.29 -2.83
N ILE A 108 -0.46 13.73 -1.65
CA ILE A 108 -1.39 14.84 -1.51
C ILE A 108 -0.64 16.14 -1.82
N THR A 109 -0.68 16.59 -3.06
CA THR A 109 -0.22 17.93 -3.41
C THR A 109 -1.25 18.95 -2.95
N ALA A 110 -1.11 19.45 -1.72
CA ALA A 110 -1.88 20.58 -1.23
C ALA A 110 -1.31 21.88 -1.79
N SER A 111 -1.90 22.42 -2.86
CA SER A 111 -1.59 23.80 -3.28
C SER A 111 -2.33 24.78 -2.37
N GLY A 112 -1.58 25.48 -1.52
CA GLY A 112 -1.99 26.76 -0.93
C GLY A 112 -2.88 26.71 0.32
N THR A 113 -2.87 25.66 1.14
CA THR A 113 -3.57 25.67 2.43
C THR A 113 -2.78 24.92 3.51
N THR A 114 -2.61 25.56 4.66
CA THR A 114 -2.05 24.95 5.86
C THR A 114 -3.07 23.97 6.46
N ILE A 115 -2.68 22.69 6.60
CA ILE A 115 -3.52 21.65 7.20
C ILE A 115 -2.93 21.31 8.57
N ASN A 116 -3.57 21.73 9.65
CA ASN A 116 -3.21 21.29 10.99
C ASN A 116 -3.90 19.95 11.26
N ALA A 117 -3.14 18.85 11.13
CA ALA A 117 -3.60 17.53 11.52
C ALA A 117 -3.20 17.23 12.98
N THR A 118 -4.17 16.86 13.81
CA THR A 118 -3.94 16.16 15.08
C THR A 118 -4.11 14.66 14.87
N GLU A 119 -3.42 13.85 15.68
CA GLU A 119 -3.43 12.39 15.59
C GLU A 119 -4.86 11.83 15.55
N GLY A 120 -5.19 11.05 14.52
CA GLY A 120 -6.52 10.47 14.29
C GLY A 120 -7.48 11.32 13.43
N ALA A 121 -7.10 12.51 12.97
CA ALA A 121 -7.96 13.32 12.09
C ALA A 121 -8.10 12.69 10.70
N SER A 122 -9.34 12.34 10.32
CA SER A 122 -9.67 11.91 8.95
C SER A 122 -9.86 13.15 8.06
N PHE A 123 -9.20 13.21 6.90
CA PHE A 123 -9.43 14.25 5.90
C PHE A 123 -10.38 13.75 4.80
N SER A 124 -11.24 14.64 4.29
CA SER A 124 -12.05 14.39 3.10
C SER A 124 -12.01 15.64 2.24
N ALA A 125 -11.46 15.52 1.04
CA ALA A 125 -11.49 16.56 0.02
C ALA A 125 -12.55 16.20 -1.01
N ALA A 126 -13.51 17.09 -1.26
CA ALA A 126 -14.42 16.97 -2.38
C ALA A 126 -13.81 17.67 -3.60
N ALA A 127 -13.61 16.94 -4.70
CA ALA A 127 -13.21 17.53 -5.97
C ALA A 127 -14.34 18.43 -6.49
N PRO A 128 -14.09 19.70 -6.85
CA PRO A 128 -15.09 20.49 -7.53
C PRO A 128 -15.26 19.94 -8.96
N LEU A 129 -16.49 19.54 -9.31
CA LEU A 129 -16.88 19.34 -10.70
C LEU A 129 -16.66 20.68 -11.42
N ALA A 130 -15.71 20.71 -12.36
CA ALA A 130 -15.42 21.89 -13.16
C ALA A 130 -16.68 22.34 -13.90
N GLY A 131 -17.28 23.43 -13.44
CA GLY A 131 -18.33 24.14 -14.16
C GLY A 131 -17.77 24.62 -15.49
N ARG A 132 -18.27 24.03 -16.58
CA ARG A 132 -17.98 24.41 -17.97
C ARG A 132 -18.16 25.92 -18.14
N SER A 133 -17.03 26.62 -18.28
CA SER A 133 -17.00 28.07 -18.45
C SER A 133 -17.75 28.45 -19.72
N ARG A 134 -18.80 29.26 -19.56
CA ARG A 134 -19.57 29.80 -20.66
C ARG A 134 -18.79 30.98 -21.23
N SER A 135 -18.14 30.76 -22.38
CA SER A 135 -17.50 31.80 -23.21
C SER A 135 -18.45 32.99 -23.38
N THR A 136 -18.08 34.14 -22.83
CA THR A 136 -18.73 35.42 -23.13
C THR A 136 -18.04 36.04 -24.34
N GLY A 137 -18.67 35.91 -25.53
CA GLY A 137 -18.32 36.71 -26.71
C GLY A 137 -18.65 38.20 -26.50
N PRO A 138 -18.03 39.12 -27.25
CA PRO A 138 -18.15 40.55 -27.00
C PRO A 138 -19.42 41.08 -27.67
N THR A 139 -20.34 41.70 -26.93
CA THR A 139 -21.45 42.45 -27.57
C THR A 139 -21.99 43.60 -26.71
N ARG A 140 -21.82 44.81 -27.26
CA ARG A 140 -22.60 46.06 -27.23
C ARG A 140 -23.20 46.58 -25.90
N THR A 141 -22.88 47.84 -25.67
CA THR A 141 -23.51 48.81 -24.76
C THR A 141 -25.03 48.79 -24.79
N PRO A 142 -25.68 48.82 -23.60
CA PRO A 142 -27.03 49.35 -23.51
C PRO A 142 -27.25 50.39 -22.40
N ARG A 143 -28.29 51.17 -22.69
CA ARG A 143 -28.92 52.33 -22.04
C ARG A 143 -29.53 52.02 -20.67
N LYS A 144 -29.56 53.06 -19.80
CA LYS A 144 -30.13 53.14 -18.44
C LYS A 144 -31.52 52.52 -18.28
N GLY A 145 -31.74 51.75 -17.21
CA GLY A 145 -33.08 51.56 -16.63
C GLY A 145 -33.33 50.32 -15.75
N ARG A 146 -33.54 50.56 -14.45
CA ARG A 146 -34.51 49.93 -13.53
C ARG A 146 -34.18 48.60 -12.79
N THR A 147 -34.60 48.64 -11.54
CA THR A 147 -34.40 47.80 -10.34
C THR A 147 -35.27 46.52 -10.29
N ARG A 148 -34.73 45.39 -9.78
CA ARG A 148 -35.22 44.60 -8.61
C ARG A 148 -34.62 43.17 -8.52
N SER A 149 -34.46 42.72 -7.26
CA SER A 149 -33.86 41.48 -6.75
C SER A 149 -34.83 40.26 -6.76
N PRO A 150 -34.35 39.00 -6.73
CA PRO A 150 -35.15 37.89 -6.22
C PRO A 150 -34.49 37.04 -5.11
N SER A 151 -35.37 36.58 -4.21
CA SER A 151 -35.18 35.72 -3.04
C SER A 151 -34.98 34.24 -3.39
N ARG A 152 -34.17 33.51 -2.60
CA ARG A 152 -33.89 32.06 -2.68
C ARG A 152 -34.95 31.23 -1.92
N SER A 153 -35.27 30.05 -2.44
CA SER A 153 -35.86 28.92 -1.69
C SER A 153 -35.09 27.65 -2.02
N ALA A 154 -34.67 26.88 -1.02
CA ALA A 154 -33.94 25.61 -1.17
C ALA A 154 -34.61 24.51 -0.33
N THR A 155 -34.89 23.37 -0.97
CA THR A 155 -35.50 22.17 -0.38
C THR A 155 -34.41 21.23 0.16
N SER A 156 -34.59 20.70 1.37
CA SER A 156 -33.68 19.81 2.10
C SER A 156 -33.89 18.34 1.74
N ILE A 157 -32.80 17.57 1.52
CA ILE A 157 -32.80 16.11 1.35
C ILE A 157 -32.08 15.47 2.56
N ARG A 158 -32.75 14.51 3.22
CA ARG A 158 -32.25 13.79 4.40
C ARG A 158 -31.27 12.66 4.02
N ARG A 159 -30.26 12.46 4.88
CA ARG A 159 -29.15 11.49 4.77
C ARG A 159 -29.57 10.08 5.26
N PRO A 160 -29.15 8.96 4.64
CA PRO A 160 -29.40 7.62 5.15
C PRO A 160 -28.37 7.19 6.21
N THR A 161 -28.83 6.44 7.21
CA THR A 161 -28.02 5.85 8.30
C THR A 161 -27.39 4.51 7.90
N ARG A 162 -26.13 4.28 8.30
CA ARG A 162 -25.31 3.09 8.00
C ARG A 162 -25.58 1.95 9.01
N PRO A 163 -25.61 0.67 8.58
CA PRO A 163 -25.77 -0.47 9.48
C PRO A 163 -24.46 -0.85 10.21
N PRO A 164 -24.53 -1.54 11.37
CA PRO A 164 -23.36 -1.90 12.16
C PRO A 164 -22.58 -3.11 11.60
N PRO A 165 -21.28 -3.25 11.92
CA PRO A 165 -20.42 -4.32 11.42
C PRO A 165 -20.67 -5.69 12.11
N PRO A 166 -20.32 -6.81 11.46
CA PRO A 166 -20.51 -8.15 12.00
C PRO A 166 -19.51 -8.47 13.12
N ARG A 167 -20.00 -9.17 14.16
CA ARG A 167 -19.19 -9.68 15.27
C ARG A 167 -18.60 -11.04 14.90
N TRP A 168 -17.28 -11.16 14.89
CA TRP A 168 -16.57 -12.43 14.76
C TRP A 168 -16.52 -13.13 16.13
N HIS A 169 -17.12 -14.31 16.24
CA HIS A 169 -16.91 -15.20 17.38
C HIS A 169 -15.67 -16.06 17.09
N MET A 170 -14.59 -15.84 17.84
CA MET A 170 -13.48 -16.78 17.93
C MET A 170 -13.86 -17.87 18.93
N SER A 171 -14.08 -19.10 18.43
CA SER A 171 -14.08 -20.29 19.28
C SER A 171 -12.64 -20.77 19.45
N PRO A 172 -12.16 -21.02 20.69
CA PRO A 172 -10.86 -21.66 20.89
C PRO A 172 -10.97 -23.16 20.58
N MET A 173 -10.18 -23.64 19.62
CA MET A 173 -9.91 -25.07 19.48
C MET A 173 -8.90 -25.47 20.54
N GLN A 174 -9.32 -26.42 21.39
CA GLN A 174 -8.54 -27.03 22.46
C GLN A 174 -7.57 -28.06 21.89
N TYR A 175 -6.36 -28.04 22.45
CA TYR A 175 -5.24 -29.01 22.46
C TYR A 175 -4.87 -29.74 21.16
#